data_AF-A0A939BBQ8-F1
#
_entry.id   AF-A0A939BBQ8-F1
#
_cell.length_a   1.000
_cell.length_b   1.000
_cell.length_c   1.000
_cell.angle_alpha   90.00
_cell.angle_beta   90.00
_cell.angle_gamma   90.00
#
_symmetry.space_group_name_H-M   'P 1'
#
loop_
_entity.id
_entity.type
_entity.pdbx_description
1 polymer ?
#
loop_
_entity_poly.entity_id
_entity_poly.type
_entity_poly.pdbx_seq_one_letter_code
_entity_poly.pdbx_strand_id
1 'polypeptide(L)'
;NAINGTDYDNPEELEVNTLENVLYLSMKNDLSFLIDAELNLYEHQSTYNPNMPMRGVLYFAGVYTRHISSREINIYSSSPKEFPFPQHIVFYNGTQEE
;
A
#
# COMPACT_ATOMS: atom_id res chain seq x y z
N ASN A 1 14.43 3.67 12.98
CA ASN A 1 13.06 4.24 12.94
C ASN A 1 12.61 4.80 14.28
N ALA A 2 12.01 5.99 14.27
CA ALA A 2 11.65 6.82 15.43
C ALA A 2 10.67 6.17 16.44
N ILE A 3 10.06 5.03 16.10
CA ILE A 3 9.19 4.28 17.01
C ILE A 3 9.71 2.89 17.42
N ASN A 4 10.64 2.25 16.69
CA ASN A 4 11.07 0.89 17.09
C ASN A 4 12.45 0.40 16.60
N GLY A 5 13.28 1.21 15.94
CA GLY A 5 14.69 0.86 15.71
C GLY A 5 15.01 -0.40 14.87
N THR A 6 14.02 -1.02 14.21
CA THR A 6 14.22 -2.21 13.36
C THR A 6 13.97 -1.88 11.89
N ASP A 7 14.93 -2.22 11.02
CA ASP A 7 14.75 -2.32 9.57
C ASP A 7 14.21 -3.71 9.24
N TYR A 8 13.06 -3.75 8.56
CA TYR A 8 12.49 -4.97 8.01
C TYR A 8 12.30 -4.75 6.51
N ASP A 9 13.13 -5.42 5.72
CA ASP A 9 13.15 -5.32 4.25
C ASP A 9 12.15 -6.26 3.56
N ASN A 10 11.31 -6.99 4.32
CA ASN A 10 10.55 -8.10 3.78
C ASN A 10 9.10 -7.72 3.41
N PRO A 11 8.74 -7.65 2.11
CA PRO A 11 7.37 -7.40 1.66
C PRO A 11 6.38 -8.53 1.98
N GLU A 12 6.85 -9.69 2.49
CA GLU A 12 5.99 -10.80 2.89
C GLU A 12 5.33 -10.65 4.27
N GLU A 13 5.72 -9.64 5.07
CA GLU A 13 5.10 -9.36 6.38
C GLU A 13 3.81 -8.50 6.30
N LEU A 14 3.13 -8.53 5.16
CA LEU A 14 1.85 -7.85 4.95
C LEU A 14 0.73 -8.57 5.71
N GLU A 15 0.29 -8.00 6.84
CA GLU A 15 -0.85 -8.52 7.59
C GLU A 15 -2.15 -7.87 7.11
N VAL A 16 -3.05 -8.67 6.52
CA VAL A 16 -4.34 -8.21 6.00
C VAL A 16 -5.45 -8.43 7.01
N ASN A 17 -6.03 -7.35 7.54
CA ASN A 17 -7.21 -7.42 8.41
C ASN A 17 -8.43 -6.79 7.72
N THR A 18 -9.59 -7.45 7.85
CA THR A 18 -10.85 -7.02 7.25
C THR A 18 -11.84 -6.61 8.35
N LEU A 19 -12.20 -5.33 8.43
CA LEU A 19 -13.35 -4.83 9.18
C LEU A 19 -14.38 -4.35 8.16
N GLU A 20 -15.48 -5.10 8.02
CA GLU A 20 -16.72 -4.95 7.22
C GLU A 20 -16.71 -4.29 5.82
N ASN A 21 -15.79 -3.38 5.47
CA ASN A 21 -15.55 -2.84 4.13
C ASN A 21 -14.14 -2.25 3.92
N VAL A 22 -13.23 -2.42 4.89
CA VAL A 22 -11.87 -1.89 4.84
C VAL A 22 -10.89 -3.06 4.69
N LEU A 23 -10.12 -3.06 3.60
CA LEU A 23 -8.92 -3.90 3.48
C LEU A 23 -7.76 -3.10 4.05
N TYR A 24 -7.27 -3.52 5.21
CA TYR A 24 -6.07 -2.97 5.83
C TYR A 24 -4.87 -3.84 5.51
N LEU A 25 -3.75 -3.26 5.08
CA LEU A 25 -2.44 -3.88 5.22
C LEU A 25 -1.61 -3.03 6.18
N SER A 26 -1.18 -3.63 7.28
CA SER A 26 -0.06 -3.09 8.05
C SER A 26 1.22 -3.69 7.50
N MET A 27 2.10 -2.84 6.99
CA MET A 27 3.54 -3.04 7.21
C MET A 27 3.90 -2.13 8.38
N LYS A 28 4.77 -2.57 9.29
CA LYS A 28 5.00 -1.88 10.57
C LYS A 28 5.52 -0.42 10.44
N ASN A 29 5.86 0.04 9.23
CA ASN A 29 6.25 1.41 8.88
C ASN A 29 5.31 2.10 7.87
N ASP A 30 4.41 1.37 7.20
CA ASP A 30 3.59 1.85 6.08
C ASP A 30 2.13 1.47 6.29
N LEU A 31 1.25 2.48 6.27
CA LEU A 31 -0.18 2.29 6.46
C LEU A 31 -0.86 2.23 5.10
N SER A 32 -1.30 1.03 4.73
CA SER A 32 -1.99 0.82 3.46
C SER A 32 -3.43 0.46 3.73
N PHE A 33 -4.39 1.23 3.22
CA PHE A 33 -5.80 0.93 3.44
C PHE A 33 -6.65 1.23 2.19
N LEU A 34 -7.62 0.36 1.97
CA LEU A 34 -8.68 0.55 0.99
C LEU A 34 -9.95 0.92 1.76
N ILE A 35 -10.45 2.13 1.56
CA ILE A 35 -11.69 2.63 2.17
C ILE A 35 -12.57 3.17 1.05
N ASP A 36 -13.83 2.72 0.98
CA ASP A 36 -14.90 3.35 0.20
C ASP A 36 -14.52 3.81 -1.23
N ALA A 37 -13.99 2.88 -2.03
CA ALA A 37 -13.53 3.08 -3.42
C ALA A 37 -12.22 3.88 -3.62
N GLU A 38 -11.52 4.27 -2.57
CA GLU A 38 -10.16 4.80 -2.63
C GLU A 38 -9.15 3.79 -2.10
N LEU A 39 -7.99 3.70 -2.77
CA LEU A 39 -6.88 2.86 -2.35
C LEU A 39 -5.70 3.76 -1.99
N ASN A 40 -5.55 4.05 -0.71
CA ASN A 40 -4.58 5.03 -0.24
C ASN A 40 -3.44 4.33 0.51
N LEU A 41 -2.20 4.59 0.08
CA LEU A 41 -0.98 4.17 0.74
C LEU A 41 -0.32 5.39 1.37
N TYR A 42 -0.11 5.35 2.68
CA TYR A 42 0.58 6.40 3.42
C TYR A 42 1.89 5.86 3.96
N GLU A 43 2.98 6.47 3.53
CA GLU A 43 4.33 6.07 3.91
C GLU A 43 5.10 7.27 4.48
N HIS A 44 5.82 7.05 5.58
CA HIS A 44 6.69 8.06 6.18
C HIS A 44 8.15 7.70 5.96
N GLN A 45 8.93 8.66 5.46
CA GLN A 45 10.36 8.48 5.18
C GLN A 45 11.17 9.62 5.77
N SER A 46 12.22 9.28 6.53
CA SER A 46 13.22 10.24 7.03
C SER A 46 14.42 10.39 6.10
N THR A 47 14.58 9.48 5.13
CA THR A 47 15.69 9.45 4.16
C THR A 47 15.12 9.61 2.77
N TYR A 48 15.76 10.42 1.92
CA TYR A 48 15.28 10.59 0.55
C TYR A 48 15.43 9.27 -0.20
N ASN A 49 14.34 8.83 -0.84
CA ASN A 49 14.30 7.63 -1.66
C ASN A 49 13.64 7.97 -3.01
N PRO A 50 14.39 8.06 -4.11
CA PRO A 50 13.80 8.33 -5.42
C PRO A 50 12.97 7.16 -5.95
N ASN A 51 13.08 5.97 -5.35
CA ASN A 51 12.40 4.76 -5.81
C ASN A 51 10.98 4.58 -5.20
N MET A 52 10.49 5.58 -4.45
CA MET A 52 9.14 5.55 -3.87
C MET A 52 8.02 5.28 -4.87
N PRO A 53 8.04 5.82 -6.11
CA PRO A 53 7.02 5.47 -7.10
C PRO A 53 6.97 3.97 -7.41
N MET A 54 8.14 3.32 -7.54
CA MET A 54 8.21 1.88 -7.81
C MET A 54 7.78 1.04 -6.61
N ARG A 55 8.11 1.46 -5.38
CA ARG A 55 7.60 0.83 -4.15
C ARG A 55 6.07 0.88 -4.12
N GLY A 56 5.48 2.03 -4.42
CA GLY A 56 4.03 2.19 -4.53
C GLY A 56 3.40 1.19 -5.50
N VAL A 57 3.98 1.02 -6.71
CA VAL A 57 3.50 0.02 -7.69
C VAL A 57 3.47 -1.39 -7.11
N LEU A 58 4.53 -1.80 -6.41
CA LEU A 58 4.63 -3.13 -5.81
C LEU A 58 3.58 -3.34 -4.71
N TYR A 59 3.38 -2.34 -3.85
CA TYR A 59 2.35 -2.40 -2.80
C TYR A 59 0.95 -2.48 -3.40
N PHE A 60 0.62 -1.64 -4.38
CA PHE A 60 -0.67 -1.68 -5.07
C PHE A 60 -0.91 -3.03 -5.75
N ALA A 61 0.10 -3.61 -6.39
CA ALA A 61 -0.03 -4.93 -7.01
C ALA A 61 -0.44 -6.01 -5.98
N GLY A 62 0.16 -5.97 -4.78
CA GLY A 62 -0.23 -6.84 -3.67
C GLY A 62 -1.68 -6.63 -3.24
N VAL A 63 -2.09 -5.37 -3.04
CA VAL A 63 -3.47 -5.06 -2.60
C VAL A 63 -4.50 -5.47 -3.64
N TYR A 64 -4.27 -5.15 -4.92
CA TYR A 64 -5.18 -5.53 -5.99
C TYR A 64 -5.27 -7.03 -6.16
N THR A 65 -4.15 -7.76 -6.08
CA THR A 65 -4.17 -9.23 -6.16
C THR A 65 -5.07 -9.83 -5.07
N ARG A 66 -4.99 -9.29 -3.85
CA ARG A 66 -5.86 -9.72 -2.74
C ARG A 66 -7.31 -9.29 -2.95
N HIS A 67 -7.56 -8.07 -3.42
CA HIS A 67 -8.90 -7.58 -3.73
C HIS A 67 -9.59 -8.44 -4.80
N ILE A 68 -8.89 -8.74 -5.89
CA ILE A 68 -9.33 -9.61 -6.97
C ILE A 68 -9.68 -11.00 -6.43
N SER A 69 -8.79 -11.58 -5.62
CA SER A 69 -8.99 -12.93 -5.07
C SER A 69 -10.14 -12.99 -4.06
N SER A 70 -10.24 -12.03 -3.15
CA SER A 70 -11.26 -12.01 -2.08
C SER A 70 -12.68 -11.76 -2.58
N ARG A 71 -12.83 -11.08 -3.73
CA ARG A 71 -14.12 -10.77 -4.36
C ARG A 71 -14.39 -11.60 -5.62
N GLU A 72 -13.53 -12.58 -5.91
CA GLU A 72 -13.62 -13.46 -7.08
C GLU A 72 -13.78 -12.68 -8.41
N ILE A 73 -13.08 -11.55 -8.54
CA ILE A 73 -13.19 -10.67 -9.70
C ILE A 73 -12.53 -11.32 -10.91
N ASN A 74 -13.31 -11.66 -11.94
CA ASN A 74 -12.76 -12.16 -13.19
C ASN A 74 -12.19 -11.02 -14.06
N ILE A 75 -10.89 -10.75 -13.90
CA ILE A 75 -10.15 -9.74 -14.68
C ILE A 75 -9.90 -10.13 -16.15
N TYR A 76 -10.14 -11.39 -16.51
CA TYR A 76 -10.00 -11.89 -17.90
C TYR A 76 -11.31 -11.85 -18.69
N SER A 77 -12.41 -11.39 -18.08
CA SER A 77 -13.69 -11.21 -18.77
C SER A 77 -13.64 -10.04 -19.75
N SER A 78 -14.53 -10.03 -20.75
CA SER A 78 -14.68 -8.91 -21.70
C SER A 78 -15.32 -7.66 -21.09
N SER A 79 -16.00 -7.78 -19.95
CA SER A 79 -16.62 -6.64 -19.26
C SER A 79 -15.59 -5.89 -18.42
N PRO A 80 -15.61 -4.54 -18.43
CA PRO A 80 -14.74 -3.74 -17.56
C PRO A 80 -15.01 -4.05 -16.08
N LYS A 81 -13.96 -4.00 -15.26
CA LYS A 81 -14.04 -4.13 -13.80
C LYS A 81 -13.60 -2.81 -13.18
N GLU A 82 -14.39 -2.32 -12.25
CA GLU A 82 -14.04 -1.12 -11.50
C GLU A 82 -13.09 -1.50 -10.36
N PHE A 83 -12.04 -0.70 -10.25
CA PHE A 83 -11.06 -0.78 -9.18
C PHE A 83 -10.93 0.59 -8.55
N PRO A 84 -10.66 0.66 -7.24
CA PRO A 84 -10.39 1.92 -6.58
C PRO A 84 -9.20 2.64 -7.24
N PHE A 85 -9.19 3.96 -7.23
CA PHE A 85 -8.04 4.70 -7.75
C PHE A 85 -6.89 4.66 -6.73
N PRO A 86 -5.66 4.29 -7.14
CA PRO A 86 -4.53 4.22 -6.23
C PRO A 86 -3.94 5.62 -5.95
N GLN A 87 -3.75 5.96 -4.68
CA GLN A 87 -3.00 7.15 -4.26
C GLN A 87 -1.85 6.75 -3.35
N HIS A 88 -0.63 7.17 -3.70
CA HIS A 88 0.55 6.94 -2.90
C HIS A 88 1.02 8.28 -2.32
N ILE A 89 0.84 8.45 -1.02
CA ILE A 89 1.14 9.66 -0.28
C ILE A 89 2.37 9.40 0.58
N VAL A 90 3.45 10.11 0.27
CA VAL A 90 4.74 9.94 0.95
C VAL A 90 5.02 11.20 1.77
N PHE A 91 5.14 11.02 3.08
CA PHE A 91 5.55 12.08 4.00
C PHE A 91 7.06 12.03 4.16
N TYR A 92 7.75 13.04 3.61
CA TYR A 92 9.19 13.18 3.78
C TYR A 92 9.50 14.20 4.88
N ASN A 93 10.18 13.74 5.93
CA ASN A 93 10.64 14.60 7.04
C ASN A 93 12.18 14.58 7.18
N GLY A 94 12.89 14.27 6.09
CA GLY A 94 14.34 14.29 6.12
C GLY A 94 14.90 15.71 6.20
N THR A 95 16.12 15.83 6.74
CA THR A 95 16.84 17.10 6.88
C THR A 95 17.87 17.31 5.78
N GLN A 96 17.83 16.48 4.73
CA GLN A 96 18.74 16.60 3.60
C GLN A 96 18.21 17.76 2.73
N GLU A 97 19.01 18.83 2.61
CA GLU A 97 18.68 19.94 1.71
C GLU A 97 18.58 19.40 0.26
N GLU A 98 17.55 19.86 -0.46
CA GLU A 98 17.26 19.50 -1.86
C GLU A 98 18.39 19.84 -2.84
#